data_AF-A0A7V8NW08-F1
#
_entry.id   AF-A0A7V8NW08-F1
#
_cell.length_a   1.000
_cell.length_b   1.000
_cell.length_c   1.000
_cell.angle_alpha   90.00
_cell.angle_beta   90.00
_cell.angle_gamma   90.00
#
_symmetry.space_group_name_H-M   'P 1'
#
loop_
_entity.id
_entity.type
_entity.pdbx_description
1 polymer ?
#
loop_
_entity_poly.entity_id
_entity_poly.type
_entity_poly.pdbx_seq_one_letter_code
_entity_poly.pdbx_strand_id
1 'polypeptide(L)'
;QGIAGYEPVSRNRRKRLDELCTGDGRPLPQYVKAQISRELDRLELVLEQIKTVEKERDRVLLSPAPVAAVNTGPEAACDNPTGASGVAMLTALRGIGANGATKLWSEGLSRHFSNRRQIAAYSGLAPTPWQSGGIAHEQGVSKAGNPRLRTTMVEIAWLWLQHQPQSALARWYFARVGVGATKARKKVAITALARKLLVALWKYVTAGELIEGAIMKPVA
;
A
#
# COMPACT_ATOMS: atom_id res chain seq x y z
N GLN A 1 7.04 24.81 27.45
CA GLN A 1 8.17 24.83 26.50
C GLN A 1 8.58 23.39 26.19
N GLY A 2 8.89 23.07 24.93
CA GLY A 2 9.28 21.72 24.52
C GLY A 2 10.28 21.77 23.38
N ILE A 3 11.05 20.70 23.21
CA ILE A 3 12.00 20.56 22.10
C ILE A 3 11.21 20.06 20.88
N ALA A 4 11.21 20.84 19.80
CA ALA A 4 10.56 20.50 18.53
C ALA A 4 11.60 20.14 17.45
N GLY A 5 11.18 19.42 16.42
CA GLY A 5 12.02 19.14 15.24
C GLY A 5 13.10 18.07 15.42
N TYR A 6 13.08 17.32 16.52
CA TYR A 6 13.91 16.12 16.67
C TYR A 6 13.28 14.92 15.96
N GLU A 7 14.04 14.28 15.07
CA GLU A 7 13.59 13.12 14.30
C GLU A 7 14.33 11.85 14.75
N PRO A 8 13.72 11.01 15.62
CA PRO A 8 14.38 9.85 16.20
C PRO A 8 14.69 8.76 15.16
N VAL A 9 13.94 8.67 14.07
CA VAL A 9 14.14 7.65 13.04
C VAL A 9 15.33 7.99 12.12
N SER A 10 15.76 9.26 12.09
CA SER A 10 16.86 9.72 11.22
C SER A 10 18.17 8.98 11.49
N ARG A 11 19.05 8.85 10.49
CA ARG A 11 20.35 8.16 10.64
C ARG A 11 21.26 8.85 11.67
N ASN A 12 21.14 10.16 11.82
CA ASN A 12 21.98 10.97 12.70
C ASN A 12 21.39 11.16 14.11
N ARG A 13 20.41 10.34 14.51
CA ARG A 13 19.63 10.49 15.75
C ARG A 13 20.50 10.69 17.01
N ARG A 14 21.57 9.91 17.19
CA ARG A 14 22.46 10.02 18.37
C ARG A 14 23.22 11.34 18.39
N LYS A 15 23.86 11.69 17.25
CA LYS A 15 24.54 12.98 17.10
C LYS A 15 23.58 14.15 17.36
N ARG A 16 22.36 14.09 16.81
CA ARG A 16 21.34 15.12 17.06
C ARG A 16 20.92 15.19 18.52
N LEU A 17 20.79 14.06 19.21
CA LEU A 17 20.49 14.03 20.64
C LEU A 17 21.59 14.71 21.47
N ASP A 18 22.85 14.58 21.06
CA ASP A 18 23.96 15.26 21.74
C ASP A 18 23.91 16.79 21.59
N GLU A 19 23.41 17.26 20.46
CA GLU A 19 23.25 18.68 20.12
C GLU A 19 21.96 19.31 20.68
N LEU A 20 21.06 18.52 21.27
CA LEU A 20 19.77 19.01 21.75
C LEU A 20 19.89 19.86 23.03
N CYS A 21 19.26 21.03 22.99
CA CYS A 21 19.11 21.95 24.13
C CYS A 21 17.62 22.16 24.47
N THR A 22 17.36 22.58 25.71
CA THR A 22 16.03 23.02 26.15
C THR A 22 15.63 24.33 25.47
N GLY A 23 14.35 24.74 25.57
CA GLY A 23 13.86 25.99 24.98
C GLY A 23 14.58 27.25 25.48
N ASP A 24 15.18 27.17 26.67
CA ASP A 24 15.97 28.25 27.27
C ASP A 24 17.48 28.13 26.95
N GLY A 25 17.87 27.28 26.00
CA GLY A 25 19.25 27.13 25.53
C GLY A 25 20.19 26.31 26.44
N ARG A 26 19.66 25.66 27.49
CA ARG A 26 20.46 24.82 28.39
C ARG A 26 20.64 23.41 27.82
N PRO A 27 21.74 22.70 28.14
CA PRO A 27 21.88 21.31 27.75
C PRO A 27 20.78 20.44 28.38
N LEU A 28 20.44 19.33 27.72
CA LEU A 28 19.52 18.33 28.27
C LEU A 28 20.05 17.74 29.59
N PRO A 29 19.21 17.60 30.63
CA PRO A 29 19.59 16.90 31.85
C PRO A 29 20.11 15.49 31.56
N GLN A 30 21.19 15.10 32.25
CA GLN A 30 21.88 13.82 32.00
C GLN A 30 20.94 12.61 32.11
N TYR A 31 20.05 12.60 33.10
CA TYR A 31 19.08 11.52 33.29
C TYR A 31 18.11 11.38 32.11
N VAL A 32 17.60 12.50 31.60
CA VAL A 32 16.69 12.54 30.44
C VAL A 32 17.43 12.07 29.19
N LYS A 33 18.66 12.56 28.99
CA LYS A 33 19.51 12.13 27.86
C LYS A 33 19.78 10.62 27.89
N ALA A 34 20.06 10.06 29.08
CA ALA A 34 20.26 8.63 29.25
C ALA A 34 18.96 7.83 28.99
N GLN A 35 17.80 8.34 29.42
CA GLN A 35 16.52 7.71 29.12
C GLN A 35 16.24 7.69 27.60
N ILE A 36 16.41 8.82 26.91
CA ILE A 36 16.22 8.88 25.46
C ILE A 36 17.21 7.95 24.75
N SER A 37 18.47 7.88 25.23
CA SER A 37 19.47 6.97 24.66
C SER A 37 19.03 5.51 24.71
N ARG A 38 18.46 5.05 25.84
CA ARG A 38 17.89 3.69 25.96
C ARG A 38 16.72 3.44 25.01
N GLU A 39 15.87 4.44 24.79
CA GLU A 39 14.80 4.32 23.79
C GLU A 39 15.35 4.30 22.36
N LEU A 40 16.45 4.99 22.07
CA LEU A 40 17.13 4.90 20.78
C LEU A 40 17.76 3.51 20.59
N ASP A 41 18.31 2.90 21.63
CA ASP A 41 18.83 1.52 21.56
C ASP A 41 17.71 0.54 21.12
N ARG A 42 16.52 0.66 21.73
CA ARG A 42 15.35 -0.15 21.36
C ARG A 42 14.89 0.12 19.94
N LEU A 43 14.81 1.39 19.54
CA LEU A 43 14.44 1.77 18.18
C LEU A 43 15.41 1.18 17.16
N GLU A 44 16.70 1.23 17.43
CA GLU A 44 17.74 0.70 16.55
C GLU A 44 17.63 -0.82 16.40
N LEU A 45 17.39 -1.54 17.49
CA LEU A 45 17.10 -2.98 17.46
C LEU A 45 15.88 -3.30 16.59
N VAL A 46 14.77 -2.57 16.78
CA VAL A 46 13.54 -2.77 16.00
C VAL A 46 13.78 -2.49 14.51
N LEU A 47 14.51 -1.43 14.18
CA LEU A 47 14.86 -1.12 12.79
C LEU A 47 15.73 -2.19 12.14
N GLU A 48 16.63 -2.81 12.89
CA GLU A 48 17.44 -3.93 12.41
C GLU A 48 16.61 -5.20 12.18
N GLN A 49 15.70 -5.52 13.11
CA GLN A 49 14.76 -6.63 12.97
C GLN A 49 13.84 -6.45 11.75
N ILE A 50 13.31 -5.24 11.54
CA ILE A 50 12.50 -4.92 10.35
C ILE A 50 13.30 -5.19 9.07
N LYS A 51 14.54 -4.69 8.98
CA LYS A 51 15.39 -4.93 7.80
C LYS A 51 15.67 -6.41 7.57
N THR A 52 15.82 -7.18 8.65
CA THR A 52 16.05 -8.62 8.58
C THR A 52 14.83 -9.32 7.99
N VAL A 53 13.64 -9.04 8.52
CA VAL A 53 12.36 -9.59 8.02
C VAL A 53 12.08 -9.16 6.58
N GLU A 54 12.39 -7.91 6.22
CA GLU A 54 12.22 -7.43 4.84
C GLU A 54 13.15 -8.18 3.87
N LYS A 55 14.40 -8.44 4.25
CA LYS A 55 15.33 -9.26 3.44
C LYS A 55 14.85 -10.70 3.32
N GLU A 56 14.31 -11.29 4.39
CA GLU A 56 13.76 -12.65 4.37
C GLU A 56 12.56 -12.74 3.41
N ARG A 57 11.62 -11.79 3.47
CA ARG A 57 10.54 -11.71 2.49
C ARG A 57 11.07 -11.60 1.07
N ASP A 58 12.01 -10.69 0.82
CA ASP A 58 12.51 -10.46 -0.53
C ASP A 58 13.23 -11.70 -1.08
N ARG A 59 13.92 -12.49 -0.23
CA ARG A 59 14.49 -13.81 -0.63
C ARG A 59 13.42 -14.81 -1.06
N VAL A 60 12.27 -14.85 -0.37
CA VAL A 60 11.16 -15.74 -0.75
C VAL A 60 10.55 -15.33 -2.09
N LEU A 61 10.49 -14.03 -2.39
CA LEU A 61 9.96 -13.51 -3.65
C LEU A 61 10.93 -13.64 -4.83
N LEU A 62 12.24 -13.56 -4.57
CA LEU A 62 13.29 -13.72 -5.59
C LEU A 62 13.69 -15.18 -5.82
N SER A 63 13.38 -16.08 -4.87
CA SER A 63 13.57 -17.51 -5.10
C SER A 63 12.64 -17.93 -6.23
N PRO A 64 13.16 -18.53 -7.31
CA PRO A 64 12.31 -19.11 -8.34
C PRO A 64 11.59 -20.29 -7.69
N ALA A 65 10.37 -20.05 -7.18
CA ALA A 65 9.46 -21.15 -6.89
C ALA A 65 9.31 -21.94 -8.20
N PRO A 66 9.43 -23.26 -8.16
CA PRO A 66 9.37 -24.05 -9.38
C PRO A 66 8.03 -23.78 -10.03
N VAL A 67 8.04 -23.45 -11.32
CA VAL A 67 6.84 -23.45 -12.17
C VAL A 67 6.37 -24.90 -12.44
N ALA A 68 6.63 -25.83 -11.51
CA ALA A 68 6.40 -27.25 -11.68
C ALA A 68 5.35 -27.75 -10.69
N ALA A 69 4.19 -28.05 -11.25
CA ALA A 69 3.39 -29.24 -10.97
C ALA A 69 3.18 -29.63 -9.50
N VAL A 70 2.11 -29.13 -8.88
CA VAL A 70 1.27 -29.94 -7.98
C VAL A 70 -0.17 -29.49 -8.15
N ASN A 71 -0.92 -30.26 -8.94
CA ASN A 71 -2.31 -30.69 -8.70
C ASN A 71 -2.82 -31.41 -9.96
N THR A 72 -2.38 -32.65 -10.16
CA THR A 72 -3.05 -33.60 -11.06
C THR A 72 -4.22 -34.20 -10.28
N GLY A 73 -5.37 -33.54 -10.33
CA GLY A 73 -6.66 -34.04 -9.86
C GLY A 73 -7.77 -33.42 -10.72
N PRO A 74 -8.83 -34.16 -11.11
CA PRO A 74 -9.68 -33.76 -12.24
C PRO A 74 -10.71 -32.65 -11.95
N GLU A 75 -10.62 -31.89 -10.85
CA GLU A 75 -11.64 -30.91 -10.46
C GLU A 75 -11.10 -29.48 -10.16
N ALA A 76 -9.97 -29.08 -10.76
CA ALA A 76 -9.40 -27.75 -10.60
C ALA A 76 -9.60 -26.87 -11.85
N ALA A 77 -10.85 -26.68 -12.29
CA ALA A 77 -11.19 -25.64 -13.26
C ALA A 77 -11.37 -24.29 -12.53
N CYS A 78 -10.27 -23.70 -12.07
CA CYS A 78 -10.15 -22.29 -11.70
C CYS A 78 -8.65 -21.93 -11.68
N ASP A 79 -8.16 -21.33 -12.77
CA ASP A 79 -6.79 -20.81 -12.97
C ASP A 79 -6.45 -19.66 -12.01
N ASN A 80 -6.44 -19.90 -10.69
CA ASN A 80 -5.95 -18.91 -9.74
C ASN A 80 -4.42 -18.96 -9.72
N PRO A 81 -3.72 -17.83 -9.91
CA PRO A 81 -2.26 -17.81 -9.78
C PRO A 81 -1.86 -18.25 -8.37
N THR A 82 -0.89 -19.14 -8.28
CA THR A 82 -0.27 -19.56 -7.01
C THR A 82 0.24 -18.34 -6.23
N GLY A 83 0.26 -18.44 -4.90
CA GLY A 83 0.66 -17.37 -3.97
C GLY A 83 1.89 -16.56 -4.37
N ALA A 84 2.96 -17.26 -4.74
CA ALA A 84 4.22 -16.63 -5.16
C ALA A 84 4.11 -15.92 -6.52
N SER A 85 3.35 -16.50 -7.47
CA SER A 85 3.14 -15.95 -8.80
C SER A 85 2.36 -14.64 -8.76
N GLY A 86 1.28 -14.58 -7.98
CA GLY A 86 0.47 -13.36 -7.84
C GLY A 86 1.27 -12.18 -7.24
N VAL A 87 2.09 -12.42 -6.22
CA VAL A 87 2.94 -11.37 -5.64
C VAL A 87 4.03 -10.93 -6.61
N ALA A 88 4.62 -11.85 -7.39
CA ALA A 88 5.61 -11.51 -8.41
C ALA A 88 5.01 -10.65 -9.53
N MET A 89 3.83 -11.01 -10.04
CA MET A 89 3.09 -10.22 -11.03
C MET A 89 2.86 -8.78 -10.53
N LEU A 90 2.34 -8.62 -9.31
CA LEU A 90 2.11 -7.31 -8.71
C LEU A 90 3.41 -6.52 -8.54
N THR A 91 4.48 -7.19 -8.10
CA THR A 91 5.79 -6.56 -7.88
C THR A 91 6.44 -6.12 -9.20
N ALA A 92 6.10 -6.76 -10.32
CA ALA A 92 6.59 -6.40 -11.63
C ALA A 92 5.99 -5.08 -12.15
N LEU A 93 4.86 -4.60 -11.62
CA LEU A 93 4.32 -3.27 -11.96
C LEU A 93 5.16 -2.15 -11.33
N ARG A 94 5.53 -1.14 -12.12
CA ARG A 94 6.22 0.04 -11.61
C ARG A 94 5.32 0.77 -10.59
N GLY A 95 5.87 1.11 -9.42
CA GLY A 95 5.12 1.75 -8.33
C GLY A 95 4.53 0.79 -7.28
N ILE A 96 4.59 -0.53 -7.49
CA ILE A 96 4.24 -1.52 -6.47
C ILE A 96 5.51 -2.25 -6.01
N GLY A 97 5.86 -2.14 -4.73
CA GLY A 97 7.00 -2.82 -4.12
C GLY A 97 6.61 -4.16 -3.48
N ALA A 98 7.61 -4.99 -3.13
CA ALA A 98 7.42 -6.29 -2.49
C ALA A 98 6.53 -6.24 -1.24
N ASN A 99 6.74 -5.24 -0.38
CA ASN A 99 5.91 -4.93 0.78
C ASN A 99 4.42 -4.77 0.41
N GLY A 100 4.14 -3.88 -0.55
CA GLY A 100 2.78 -3.56 -0.98
C GLY A 100 2.10 -4.73 -1.70
N ALA A 101 2.83 -5.42 -2.57
CA ALA A 101 2.36 -6.61 -3.28
C ALA A 101 2.02 -7.75 -2.31
N THR A 102 2.89 -8.03 -1.34
CA THR A 102 2.68 -9.09 -0.34
C THR A 102 1.43 -8.80 0.50
N LYS A 103 1.31 -7.57 1.01
CA LYS A 103 0.11 -7.14 1.78
C LYS A 103 -1.16 -7.25 0.94
N LEU A 104 -1.13 -6.77 -0.30
CA LEU A 104 -2.29 -6.80 -1.19
C LEU A 104 -2.76 -8.23 -1.48
N TRP A 105 -1.79 -9.13 -1.68
CA TRP A 105 -2.04 -10.55 -1.87
C TRP A 105 -2.62 -11.22 -0.62
N SER A 106 -1.95 -11.08 0.53
CA SER A 106 -2.36 -11.73 1.78
C SER A 106 -3.69 -11.21 2.30
N GLU A 107 -3.93 -9.89 2.17
CA GLU A 107 -5.12 -9.24 2.70
C GLU A 107 -6.33 -9.39 1.77
N GLY A 108 -6.16 -9.66 0.47
CA GLY A 108 -7.27 -9.68 -0.48
C GLY A 108 -7.10 -10.62 -1.67
N LEU A 109 -6.08 -10.40 -2.50
CA LEU A 109 -6.03 -11.01 -3.85
C LEU A 109 -5.75 -12.52 -3.87
N SER A 110 -5.34 -13.12 -2.76
CA SER A 110 -5.26 -14.58 -2.59
C SER A 110 -6.63 -15.27 -2.54
N ARG A 111 -7.71 -14.51 -2.37
CA ARG A 111 -9.08 -15.02 -2.28
C ARG A 111 -9.74 -15.01 -3.66
N HIS A 112 -10.60 -15.99 -3.90
CA HIS A 112 -11.48 -15.98 -5.05
C HIS A 112 -12.60 -14.92 -4.86
N PHE A 113 -12.85 -14.14 -5.91
CA PHE A 113 -14.00 -13.25 -6.01
C PHE A 113 -14.66 -13.51 -7.37
N SER A 114 -15.99 -13.58 -7.39
CA SER A 114 -16.75 -13.81 -8.64
C SER A 114 -16.99 -12.52 -9.41
N ASN A 115 -16.91 -11.35 -8.77
CA ASN A 115 -17.15 -10.07 -9.43
C ASN A 115 -16.43 -8.88 -8.78
N ARG A 116 -16.34 -7.77 -9.55
CA ARG A 116 -15.74 -6.50 -9.12
C ARG A 116 -16.41 -5.85 -7.90
N ARG A 117 -17.67 -6.19 -7.59
CA ARG A 117 -18.41 -5.63 -6.45
C ARG A 117 -17.99 -6.32 -5.16
N GLN A 118 -17.77 -7.63 -5.17
CA GLN A 118 -17.34 -8.42 -4.02
C GLN A 118 -15.99 -7.94 -3.50
N ILE A 119 -14.98 -7.80 -4.36
CA ILE A 119 -13.66 -7.31 -3.93
C ILE A 119 -13.72 -5.88 -3.37
N ALA A 120 -14.51 -4.99 -3.99
CA ALA A 120 -14.68 -3.62 -3.52
C ALA A 120 -15.40 -3.57 -2.16
N ALA A 121 -16.40 -4.42 -1.95
CA ALA A 121 -17.10 -4.54 -0.67
C ALA A 121 -16.16 -5.09 0.41
N TYR A 122 -15.45 -6.17 0.09
CA TYR A 122 -14.47 -6.78 0.97
C TYR A 122 -13.36 -5.81 1.38
N SER A 123 -12.90 -4.94 0.48
CA SER A 123 -11.90 -3.92 0.80
C SER A 123 -12.48 -2.67 1.48
N GLY A 124 -13.79 -2.60 1.73
CA GLY A 124 -14.45 -1.42 2.28
C GLY A 124 -14.40 -0.18 1.37
N LEU A 125 -14.14 -0.37 0.07
CA LEU A 125 -14.11 0.68 -0.97
C LEU A 125 -15.40 0.70 -1.81
N ALA A 126 -16.37 -0.17 -1.51
CA ALA A 126 -17.68 -0.14 -2.14
C ALA A 126 -18.41 1.18 -1.84
N PRO A 127 -19.13 1.73 -2.83
CA PRO A 127 -19.97 2.91 -2.62
C PRO A 127 -21.17 2.51 -1.77
N THR A 128 -21.73 3.49 -1.06
CA THR A 128 -22.98 3.35 -0.32
C THR A 128 -24.04 4.26 -0.94
N PRO A 129 -24.67 3.83 -2.05
CA PRO A 129 -25.78 4.57 -2.63
C PRO A 129 -26.99 4.49 -1.71
N TRP A 130 -27.65 5.62 -1.48
CA TRP A 130 -28.93 5.69 -0.82
C TRP A 130 -29.98 6.10 -1.85
N GLN A 131 -30.92 5.20 -2.12
CA GLN A 131 -32.00 5.39 -3.08
C GLN A 131 -33.32 5.06 -2.41
N SER A 132 -34.21 6.04 -2.32
CA SER A 132 -35.56 5.89 -1.78
C SER A 132 -36.52 6.77 -2.58
N GLY A 133 -37.59 6.17 -3.12
CA GLY A 133 -38.50 6.85 -4.04
C GLY A 133 -37.75 7.45 -5.25
N GLY A 134 -37.98 8.74 -5.52
CA GLY A 134 -37.29 9.49 -6.57
C GLY A 134 -35.95 10.12 -6.15
N ILE A 135 -35.46 9.88 -4.93
CA ILE A 135 -34.24 10.51 -4.40
C ILE A 135 -33.10 9.51 -4.46
N ALA A 136 -32.00 9.91 -5.11
CA ALA A 136 -30.76 9.17 -5.16
C ALA A 136 -29.59 10.05 -4.70
N HIS A 137 -28.87 9.64 -3.64
CA HIS A 137 -27.67 10.32 -3.17
C HIS A 137 -26.55 9.33 -2.80
N GLU A 138 -25.30 9.73 -2.99
CA GLU A 138 -24.12 8.92 -2.67
C GLU A 138 -23.63 9.22 -1.24
N GLN A 139 -23.62 8.23 -0.34
CA GLN A 139 -23.17 8.41 1.05
C GLN A 139 -21.66 8.20 1.25
N GLY A 140 -20.90 8.16 0.15
CA GLY A 140 -19.46 7.92 0.16
C GLY A 140 -19.09 6.43 0.08
N VAL A 141 -18.02 6.04 0.76
CA VAL A 141 -17.54 4.65 0.80
C VAL A 141 -17.99 3.96 2.09
N SER A 142 -18.32 2.68 1.99
CA SER A 142 -18.86 1.87 3.10
C SER A 142 -17.95 1.82 4.32
N LYS A 143 -16.63 1.67 4.14
CA LYS A 143 -15.65 1.43 5.22
C LYS A 143 -15.89 0.16 6.07
N ALA A 144 -16.90 -0.66 5.78
CA ALA A 144 -17.25 -1.86 6.55
C ALA A 144 -16.41 -3.11 6.21
N GLY A 145 -15.50 -3.02 5.23
CA GLY A 145 -14.60 -4.11 4.84
C GLY A 145 -13.23 -4.05 5.51
N ASN A 146 -12.27 -4.82 5.00
CA ASN A 146 -10.91 -4.94 5.52
C ASN A 146 -10.19 -3.57 5.53
N PRO A 147 -9.94 -2.96 6.71
CA PRO A 147 -9.33 -1.64 6.80
C PRO A 147 -7.86 -1.65 6.38
N ARG A 148 -7.13 -2.77 6.53
CA ARG A 148 -5.73 -2.89 6.10
C ARG A 148 -5.62 -2.83 4.59
N LEU A 149 -6.42 -3.63 3.90
CA LEU A 149 -6.51 -3.63 2.44
C LEU A 149 -6.88 -2.25 1.90
N ARG A 150 -7.85 -1.58 2.52
CA ARG A 150 -8.27 -0.22 2.15
C ARG A 150 -7.12 0.78 2.27
N THR A 151 -6.43 0.81 3.41
CA THR A 151 -5.30 1.72 3.65
C THR A 151 -4.19 1.47 2.65
N THR A 152 -3.80 0.20 2.46
CA THR A 152 -2.78 -0.19 1.48
C THR A 152 -3.18 0.23 0.07
N MET A 153 -4.45 0.09 -0.33
CA MET A 153 -4.89 0.53 -1.66
C MET A 153 -4.86 2.05 -1.85
N VAL A 154 -5.13 2.83 -0.80
CA VAL A 154 -5.00 4.29 -0.86
C VAL A 154 -3.52 4.70 -0.99
N GLU A 155 -2.63 4.05 -0.25
CA GLU A 155 -1.17 4.27 -0.36
C GLU A 155 -0.66 3.89 -1.76
N ILE A 156 -1.03 2.71 -2.26
CA ILE A 156 -0.69 2.26 -3.62
C ILE A 156 -1.26 3.22 -4.66
N ALA A 157 -2.47 3.75 -4.49
CA ALA A 157 -3.04 4.71 -5.43
C ALA A 157 -2.21 6.01 -5.51
N TRP A 158 -1.66 6.49 -4.39
CA TRP A 158 -0.77 7.67 -4.41
C TRP A 158 0.55 7.35 -5.12
N LEU A 159 1.19 6.22 -4.80
CA LEU A 159 2.40 5.78 -5.48
C LEU A 159 2.16 5.54 -6.98
N TRP A 160 0.97 5.03 -7.34
CA TRP A 160 0.57 4.82 -8.73
C TRP A 160 0.55 6.13 -9.50
N LEU A 161 0.01 7.22 -8.94
CA LEU A 161 0.03 8.54 -9.61
C LEU A 161 1.45 9.06 -9.85
N GLN A 162 2.38 8.78 -8.94
CA GLN A 162 3.78 9.19 -9.06
C GLN A 162 4.55 8.36 -10.09
N HIS A 163 4.32 7.04 -10.11
CA HIS A 163 5.13 6.11 -10.90
C HIS A 163 4.49 5.66 -12.22
N GLN A 164 3.19 5.89 -12.40
CA GLN A 164 2.39 5.51 -13.57
C GLN A 164 1.56 6.68 -14.11
N PRO A 165 2.12 7.89 -14.31
CA PRO A 165 1.34 9.08 -14.63
C PRO A 165 0.59 9.00 -15.97
N GLN A 166 1.09 8.18 -16.91
CA GLN A 166 0.48 8.00 -18.24
C GLN A 166 -0.57 6.90 -18.30
N SER A 167 -0.72 6.09 -17.24
CA SER A 167 -1.75 5.05 -17.18
C SER A 167 -3.15 5.65 -17.32
N ALA A 168 -4.08 4.90 -17.93
CA ALA A 168 -5.45 5.37 -18.13
C ALA A 168 -6.12 5.76 -16.80
N LEU A 169 -5.83 5.04 -15.72
CA LEU A 169 -6.33 5.34 -14.37
C LEU A 169 -5.74 6.62 -13.78
N ALA A 170 -4.45 6.90 -14.00
CA ALA A 170 -3.84 8.16 -13.57
C ALA A 170 -4.39 9.35 -14.35
N ARG A 171 -4.50 9.24 -15.68
CA ARG A 171 -5.13 10.25 -16.54
C ARG A 171 -6.58 10.52 -16.12
N TRP A 172 -7.35 9.47 -15.84
CA TRP A 172 -8.71 9.58 -15.29
C TRP A 172 -8.75 10.36 -13.97
N TYR A 173 -7.78 10.16 -13.08
CA TYR A 173 -7.69 10.89 -11.81
C TYR A 173 -7.41 12.37 -12.06
N PHE A 174 -6.40 12.70 -12.87
CA PHE A 174 -6.02 14.09 -13.14
C PHE A 174 -7.15 14.86 -13.84
N ALA A 175 -7.83 14.23 -14.81
CA ALA A 175 -9.00 14.82 -15.47
C ALA A 175 -10.16 15.08 -14.50
N ARG A 176 -10.38 14.19 -13.52
CA ARG A 176 -11.46 14.34 -12.53
C ARG A 176 -11.18 15.40 -11.47
N VAL A 177 -9.93 15.46 -11.03
CA VAL A 177 -9.49 16.43 -10.02
C VAL A 177 -9.48 17.83 -10.64
N GLY A 178 -8.88 17.99 -11.82
CA GLY A 178 -8.73 19.28 -12.48
C GLY A 178 -7.67 20.17 -11.83
N VAL A 179 -7.34 21.29 -12.50
CA VAL A 179 -6.41 22.30 -11.95
C VAL A 179 -7.10 23.03 -10.80
N GLY A 180 -6.39 23.29 -9.70
CA GLY A 180 -6.91 24.07 -8.57
C GLY A 180 -7.86 23.33 -7.61
N ALA A 181 -7.97 22.00 -7.72
CA ALA A 181 -8.89 21.22 -6.88
C ALA A 181 -8.62 21.35 -5.37
N THR A 182 -9.71 21.45 -4.59
CA THR A 182 -9.64 21.46 -3.13
C THR A 182 -9.06 20.15 -2.57
N LYS A 183 -8.45 20.22 -1.37
CA LYS A 183 -7.92 19.04 -0.68
C LYS A 183 -8.99 17.95 -0.49
N ALA A 184 -10.24 18.33 -0.22
CA ALA A 184 -11.36 17.40 -0.09
C ALA A 184 -11.64 16.65 -1.39
N ARG A 185 -11.69 17.35 -2.53
CA ARG A 185 -11.90 16.74 -3.86
C ARG A 185 -10.80 15.76 -4.21
N LYS A 186 -9.53 16.09 -3.91
CA LYS A 186 -8.38 15.18 -4.09
C LYS A 186 -8.51 13.90 -3.26
N LYS A 187 -8.97 14.00 -2.00
CA LYS A 187 -9.19 12.84 -1.11
C LYS A 187 -10.31 11.92 -1.60
N VAL A 188 -11.40 12.49 -2.11
CA VAL A 188 -12.49 11.70 -2.72
C VAL A 188 -12.00 11.01 -3.99
N ALA A 189 -11.31 11.75 -4.86
CA ALA A 189 -10.79 11.21 -6.11
C ALA A 189 -9.75 10.11 -5.91
N ILE A 190 -8.87 10.21 -4.91
CA ILE A 190 -7.88 9.16 -4.64
C ILE A 190 -8.54 7.89 -4.10
N THR A 191 -9.59 8.04 -3.29
CA THR A 191 -10.37 6.89 -2.80
C THR A 191 -11.07 6.17 -3.96
N ALA A 192 -11.61 6.93 -4.91
CA ALA A 192 -12.21 6.37 -6.12
C ALA A 192 -11.15 5.73 -7.05
N LEU A 193 -9.96 6.31 -7.15
CA LEU A 193 -8.83 5.71 -7.87
C LEU A 193 -8.41 4.38 -7.22
N ALA A 194 -8.27 4.34 -5.90
CA ALA A 194 -7.92 3.14 -5.15
C ALA A 194 -8.89 1.98 -5.44
N ARG A 195 -10.20 2.26 -5.50
CA ARG A 195 -11.21 1.25 -5.88
C ARG A 195 -11.01 0.76 -7.33
N LYS A 196 -10.85 1.68 -8.28
CA LYS A 196 -10.66 1.33 -9.69
C LYS A 196 -9.38 0.52 -9.90
N LEU A 197 -8.31 0.93 -9.25
CA LEU A 197 -7.02 0.27 -9.29
C LEU A 197 -7.09 -1.12 -8.65
N LEU A 198 -7.79 -1.30 -7.52
CA LEU A 198 -7.97 -2.61 -6.90
C LEU A 198 -8.65 -3.61 -7.85
N VAL A 199 -9.71 -3.17 -8.53
CA VAL A 199 -10.41 -4.02 -9.52
C VAL A 199 -9.51 -4.35 -10.70
N ALA A 200 -8.69 -3.39 -11.16
CA ALA A 200 -7.76 -3.60 -12.26
C ALA A 200 -6.61 -4.56 -11.87
N LEU A 201 -6.05 -4.42 -10.65
CA LEU A 201 -5.03 -5.33 -10.12
C LEU A 201 -5.58 -6.73 -9.89
N TRP A 202 -6.83 -6.87 -9.45
CA TRP A 202 -7.50 -8.15 -9.34
C TRP A 202 -7.60 -8.85 -10.70
N LYS A 203 -8.14 -8.15 -11.72
CA LYS A 203 -8.21 -8.66 -13.11
C LYS A 203 -6.83 -9.03 -13.67
N TYR A 204 -5.83 -8.19 -13.40
CA TYR A 204 -4.46 -8.45 -13.83
C TYR A 204 -3.91 -9.75 -13.25
N VAL A 205 -4.11 -9.98 -11.95
CA VAL A 205 -3.58 -11.17 -11.30
C VAL A 205 -4.41 -12.41 -11.67
N THR A 206 -5.74 -12.33 -11.71
CA THR A 206 -6.58 -13.51 -11.99
C THR A 206 -6.70 -13.88 -13.46
N ALA A 207 -6.59 -12.92 -14.38
CA ALA A 207 -6.86 -13.12 -15.81
C ALA A 207 -5.72 -12.64 -16.71
N GLY A 208 -4.62 -12.12 -16.15
CA GLY A 208 -3.51 -11.56 -16.94
C GLY A 208 -3.84 -10.23 -17.63
N GLU A 209 -5.00 -9.63 -17.36
CA GLU A 209 -5.44 -8.39 -18.01
C GLU A 209 -4.56 -7.20 -17.59
N LEU A 210 -3.67 -6.75 -18.47
CA LEU A 210 -2.81 -5.60 -18.20
C LEU A 210 -3.63 -4.31 -18.07
N ILE A 211 -3.24 -3.49 -17.09
CA ILE A 211 -3.82 -2.17 -16.88
C ILE A 211 -3.35 -1.26 -18.02
N GLU A 212 -4.29 -0.63 -18.72
CA GLU A 212 -3.98 0.22 -19.88
C GLU A 212 -2.98 1.34 -19.54
N GLY A 213 -1.86 1.35 -20.26
CA GLY A 213 -0.76 2.30 -20.07
C GLY A 213 0.05 2.09 -18.79
N ALA A 214 -0.07 0.95 -18.12
CA ALA A 214 0.82 0.60 -17.01
C ALA A 214 2.18 0.12 -17.52
N ILE A 215 3.24 0.60 -16.86
CA ILE A 215 4.63 0.29 -17.17
C ILE A 215 5.14 -0.79 -16.21
N MET A 216 5.81 -1.80 -16.74
CA MET A 216 6.49 -2.81 -15.94
C MET A 216 7.86 -2.30 -15.48
N LYS A 217 8.37 -2.81 -14.35
CA LYS A 217 9.76 -2.59 -13.97
C LYS A 217 10.67 -3.25 -15.02
N PRO A 218 11.81 -2.63 -15.35
CA PRO A 218 12.80 -3.30 -16.20
C PRO A 218 13.22 -4.61 -15.51
N VAL A 219 13.28 -5.68 -16.29
CA VAL A 219 13.93 -6.92 -15.84
C VAL A 219 15.42 -6.58 -15.69
N ALA A 220 15.93 -6.73 -14.48
CA ALA A 220 17.35 -6.51 -14.17
C ALA A 220 18.20 -7.68 -14.68
#